data_AF-A0A353PGV9-F1
#
_entry.id   AF-A0A353PGV9-F1
#
_cell.length_a   1.000
_cell.length_b   1.000
_cell.length_c   1.000
_cell.angle_alpha   90.00
_cell.angle_beta   90.00
_cell.angle_gamma   90.00
#
_symmetry.space_group_name_H-M   'P 1'
#
loop_
_entity.id
_entity.type
_entity.pdbx_description
1 polymer ?
#
loop_
_entity_poly.entity_id
_entity_poly.type
_entity_poly.pdbx_seq_one_letter_code
_entity_poly.pdbx_strand_id
1 'polypeptide(L)' 'MCLAIAGRLLSEDGEDALFRTGRVDFGGVVKAVNLACVPEAEVGDLLLVHAGLAIGRIDPDRSRPLDRNVSGTEGV' A
#
# COMPACT_ATOMS: atom_id res chain seq x y z
N MET A 1 14.82 -12.08 -0.95
CA MET A 1 14.80 -10.74 -1.58
C MET A 1 13.36 -10.52 -2.01
N CYS A 2 12.56 -9.76 -1.26
CA CYS A 2 11.11 -9.67 -1.50
C CYS A 2 10.79 -8.35 -2.23
N LEU A 3 10.05 -8.42 -3.34
CA LEU A 3 9.49 -7.22 -3.98
C LEU A 3 8.33 -6.66 -3.14
N ALA A 4 8.20 -5.33 -3.13
CA ALA A 4 7.06 -4.67 -2.53
C ALA A 4 5.81 -4.87 -3.40
N ILE A 5 4.65 -4.97 -2.77
CA ILE A 5 3.37 -5.26 -3.44
C ILE A 5 2.46 -4.04 -3.33
N ALA A 6 1.79 -3.71 -4.42
CA ALA A 6 0.81 -2.64 -4.45
C ALA A 6 -0.54 -3.12 -3.85
N GLY A 7 -1.15 -2.31 -3.01
CA GLY A 7 -2.47 -2.57 -2.45
C GLY A 7 -3.26 -1.29 -2.22
N ARG A 8 -4.59 -1.40 -2.13
CA ARG A 8 -5.49 -0.26 -1.91
C ARG A 8 -5.82 -0.10 -0.44
N LEU A 9 -5.67 1.10 0.11
CA LEU A 9 -6.07 1.40 1.48
C LEU A 9 -7.61 1.42 1.58
N LEU A 10 -8.17 0.58 2.45
CA LEU A 10 -9.61 0.47 2.70
C LEU A 10 -10.06 1.25 3.93
N SER A 11 -9.21 1.33 4.94
CA SER A 11 -9.48 2.00 6.22
C SER A 11 -8.17 2.31 6.91
N GLU A 12 -8.16 3.37 7.71
CA GLU A 12 -7.03 3.80 8.52
C GLU A 12 -7.46 3.99 9.98
N ASP A 13 -6.55 3.70 10.89
CA ASP A 13 -6.77 3.72 12.33
C ASP A 13 -5.50 4.23 13.04
N GLY A 14 -5.69 4.91 14.17
CA GLY A 14 -4.62 5.59 14.91
C GLY A 14 -4.44 7.06 14.50
N GLU A 15 -4.39 7.94 15.50
CA GLU A 15 -4.17 9.39 15.34
C GLU A 15 -2.67 9.74 15.31
N ASP A 16 -1.82 8.93 15.94
CA ASP A 16 -0.38 9.14 16.00
C ASP A 16 0.32 8.65 14.72
N ALA A 17 1.06 9.54 14.05
CA ALA A 17 1.75 9.25 12.78
C ALA A 17 2.65 8.00 12.81
N LEU A 18 3.29 7.68 13.94
CA LEU A 18 4.20 6.53 14.07
C LEU A 18 3.48 5.20 14.32
N PHE A 19 2.26 5.25 14.84
CA PHE A 19 1.45 4.05 15.16
C PHE A 19 0.24 3.89 14.24
N ARG A 20 0.13 4.78 13.25
CA ARG A 20 -0.93 4.76 12.25
C ARG A 20 -0.91 3.45 11.49
N THR A 21 -2.06 2.79 11.43
CA THR A 21 -2.21 1.47 10.81
C THR A 21 -3.39 1.52 9.84
N GLY A 22 -3.32 0.76 8.75
CA GLY A 22 -4.37 0.70 7.75
C GLY A 22 -4.72 -0.73 7.36
N ARG A 23 -5.96 -0.95 6.94
CA ARG A 23 -6.36 -2.18 6.25
C ARG A 23 -6.15 -1.99 4.76
N VAL A 24 -5.29 -2.80 4.16
CA VAL A 24 -4.95 -2.72 2.74
C VAL A 24 -5.42 -3.98 2.01
N ASP A 25 -6.12 -3.79 0.88
CA ASP A 25 -6.53 -4.85 -0.03
C ASP A 25 -5.47 -5.10 -1.10
N PHE A 26 -5.02 -6.34 -1.21
CA PHE A 26 -4.08 -6.82 -2.22
C PHE A 26 -4.79 -7.72 -3.24
N GLY A 27 -5.91 -7.26 -3.80
CA GLY A 27 -6.69 -8.02 -4.78
C GLY A 27 -7.55 -9.11 -4.15
N GLY A 28 -8.23 -8.81 -3.04
CA GLY A 28 -9.11 -9.72 -2.31
C GLY A 28 -8.53 -10.28 -1.00
N VAL A 29 -7.24 -10.04 -0.73
CA VAL A 29 -6.63 -10.35 0.57
C VAL A 29 -6.42 -9.05 1.33
N VAL A 30 -7.10 -8.92 2.47
CA VAL A 30 -6.99 -7.75 3.34
C VAL A 30 -5.98 -8.01 4.46
N LYS A 31 -5.01 -7.11 4.64
CA LYS A 31 -4.01 -7.16 5.72
C LYS A 31 -3.90 -5.83 6.45
N ALA A 32 -3.53 -5.89 7.73
CA ALA A 32 -3.12 -4.72 8.49
C ALA A 32 -1.70 -4.32 8.09
N VAL A 33 -1.49 -3.03 7.83
CA VAL A 33 -0.24 -2.44 7.35
C VAL A 33 0.06 -1.19 8.16
N ASN A 34 1.31 -1.04 8.61
CA ASN A 34 1.74 0.18 9.29
C ASN A 34 1.94 1.31 8.26
N LEU A 35 1.42 2.50 8.55
CA LEU A 35 1.41 3.68 7.68
C LEU A 35 2.44 4.74 8.10
N ALA A 36 3.38 4.41 8.99
CA ALA A 36 4.31 5.39 9.57
C ALA A 36 5.19 6.13 8.56
N CYS A 37 5.48 5.53 7.41
CA CYS A 37 6.24 6.20 6.34
C CYS A 37 5.37 6.95 5.33
N VAL A 38 4.04 6.83 5.45
CA VAL A 38 3.06 7.54 4.62
C VAL A 38 1.90 8.04 5.50
N PRO A 39 2.17 8.86 6.53
CA PRO A 39 1.14 9.35 7.46
C PRO A 39 0.07 10.20 6.77
N GLU A 40 0.30 10.67 5.56
CA GLU A 40 -0.65 11.40 4.71
C GLU A 40 -1.54 10.52 3.84
N ALA A 41 -1.35 9.19 3.85
CA ALA A 41 -2.20 8.27 3.09
C ALA A 41 -3.67 8.40 3.53
N GLU A 42 -4.59 8.28 2.57
CA GLU A 42 -6.03 8.35 2.77
C GLU A 42 -6.71 7.13 2.16
N VAL A 43 -7.89 6.79 2.68
CA VAL A 43 -8.70 5.70 2.15
C VAL A 43 -8.93 5.88 0.64
N GLY A 44 -8.60 4.85 -0.13
CA GLY A 44 -8.67 4.85 -1.59
C GLY A 44 -7.32 4.95 -2.29
N ASP A 45 -6.27 5.39 -1.58
CA ASP A 45 -4.90 5.43 -2.12
C ASP A 45 -4.37 4.04 -2.48
N LEU A 46 -3.54 3.98 -3.52
CA LEU A 46 -2.66 2.84 -3.74
C LEU A 46 -1.37 3.03 -2.94
N LEU A 47 -1.03 2.02 -2.15
CA LEU A 47 0.17 1.97 -1.34
C LEU A 47 1.12 0.89 -1.85
N LEU A 48 2.41 1.20 -1.81
CA LEU A 48 3.47 0.22 -1.98
C LEU A 48 3.87 -0.33 -0.61
N VAL A 49 3.69 -1.64 -0.41
CA VAL A 49 3.88 -2.28 0.90
C VAL A 49 5.01 -3.30 0.86
N HIS A 50 5.91 -3.23 1.85
CA HIS A 50 6.99 -4.19 2.05
C HIS A 50 7.00 -4.66 3.50
N ALA A 51 6.95 -5.98 3.71
CA ALA A 51 6.99 -6.61 5.03
C ALA A 51 5.99 -6.04 6.06
N GLY A 52 4.80 -5.59 5.60
CA GLY A 52 3.75 -5.04 6.47
C GLY A 52 3.88 -3.54 6.78
N LEU A 53 4.83 -2.84 6.14
CA LEU A 53 4.99 -1.39 6.21
C LEU A 53 4.68 -0.77 4.85
N ALA A 54 3.82 0.23 4.81
CA ALA A 54 3.63 1.06 3.63
C ALA A 54 4.83 2.00 3.50
N ILE A 55 5.57 1.89 2.40
CA ILE A 55 6.82 2.63 2.16
C ILE A 55 6.65 3.76 1.12
N GLY A 56 5.47 3.87 0.52
CA GLY A 56 5.16 4.94 -0.43
C GLY A 56 3.72 4.88 -0.92
N ARG A 57 3.20 6.03 -1.36
CA ARG A 57 1.94 6.16 -2.11
C ARG A 57 2.21 6.14 -3.61
N ILE A 58 1.30 5.57 -4.37
CA ILE A 58 1.29 5.61 -5.82
C ILE A 58 0.25 6.66 -6.22
N ASP A 59 0.73 7.77 -6.75
CA ASP A 59 -0.11 8.87 -7.20
C ASP A 59 -0.88 8.47 -8.48
N PRO A 60 -2.21 8.62 -8.53
CA PRO A 60 -2.99 8.34 -9.73
C PRO A 60 -2.70 9.33 -10.88
N ASP A 61 -2.10 10.50 -10.62
CA ASP A 61 -1.91 11.58 -11.61
C ASP A 61 -0.61 11.47 -12.43
N ARG A 62 0.06 10.31 -12.45
CA ARG A 62 1.07 10.07 -13.50
C ARG A 62 0.35 9.68 -14.78
N SER A 63 0.46 10.54 -15.77
CA SER A 63 0.12 10.43 -17.20
C SER A 63 0.67 9.20 -17.96
N ARG A 64 0.86 8.08 -17.27
CA ARG A 64 1.25 6.77 -17.77
C ARG A 64 0.27 5.75 -17.18
N PRO A 65 -0.37 4.88 -17.97
CA PRO A 65 -1.14 3.78 -17.41
C PRO A 65 -0.19 2.97 -16.51
N LEU A 66 -0.41 3.07 -15.19
CA LEU A 66 0.09 2.07 -14.26
C LEU A 66 -0.65 0.80 -14.64
N ASP A 67 0.05 -0.07 -15.37
CA ASP A 67 -0.41 -1.40 -15.65
C ASP A 67 -0.86 -2.01 -14.32
N ARG A 68 -2.12 -2.47 -14.29
CA ARG A 68 -2.80 -2.95 -13.08
C ARG A 68 -2.17 -4.20 -12.46
N ASN A 69 -1.00 -4.63 -12.96
CA ASN A 69 -0.30 -5.85 -12.61
C ASN A 69 1.13 -5.54 -12.10
N VAL A 70 1.24 -4.78 -11.00
CA VAL A 70 2.36 -4.96 -10.05
C VAL A 70 2.09 -6.21 -9.19
N SER A 71 1.60 -7.28 -9.81
CA SER A 71 1.67 -8.63 -9.29
C SER A 71 3.04 -9.14 -9.73
N GLY A 72 3.96 -9.33 -8.78
CA GLY A 72 5.29 -9.86 -9.07
C GLY A 72 5.22 -11.10 -9.94
N THR A 73 5.51 -10.96 -11.23
CA THR A 73 5.99 -12.06 -12.03
C THR A 73 7.46 -12.16 -11.72
N GLU A 74 7.83 -13.17 -10.93
CA GLU A 74 9.04 -14.00 -11.01
C GLU A 74 9.33 -14.64 -9.64
N GLY A 75 9.09 -15.96 -9.51
CA GLY A 75 9.70 -16.73 -8.41
C GLY A 75 9.01 -17.97 -7.84
N VAL A 76 8.25 -18.75 -8.62
CA VAL A 76 8.20 -20.24 -8.69
C VAL A 76 7.08 -20.67 -9.63
#